data_AF-A0A7U9EQA8-F1
#
_entry.id   AF-A0A7U9EQA8-F1
#
_cell.length_a   1.000
_cell.length_b   1.000
_cell.length_c   1.000
_cell.angle_alpha   90.00
_cell.angle_beta   90.00
_cell.angle_gamma   90.00
#
_symmetry.space_group_name_H-M   'P 1'
#
loop_
_entity.id
_entity.type
_entity.pdbx_description
1 polymer ?
#
loop_
_entity_poly.entity_id
_entity_poly.type
_entity_poly.pdbx_seq_one_letter_code
_entity_poly.pdbx_strand_id
1 'polypeptide(L)' 'MFDIIGRLKCPVCSKIVRPSDKVFLDIINTIIHQRCYHQSLSRKFLPFKDKGTFQHMLLKYPFLHDDHDNEGVRFCV' A
#
# COMPACT_ATOMS: atom_id res chain seq x y z
N MET A 1 -16.19 -6.48 -0.90
CA MET A 1 -14.99 -7.33 -0.70
C MET A 1 -13.87 -6.60 -1.43
N PHE A 2 -12.77 -6.20 -0.76
CA PHE A 2 -11.83 -5.24 -1.36
C PHE A 2 -11.14 -5.81 -2.61
N ASP A 3 -11.47 -5.29 -3.79
CA ASP A 3 -10.99 -5.77 -5.10
C ASP A 3 -9.48 -5.58 -5.30
N ILE A 4 -8.84 -4.74 -4.48
CA ILE A 4 -7.40 -4.50 -4.53
C ILE A 4 -6.57 -5.62 -3.88
N ILE A 5 -7.20 -6.48 -3.07
CA ILE A 5 -6.53 -7.61 -2.40
C ILE A 5 -6.07 -8.59 -3.47
N GLY A 6 -4.76 -8.63 -3.73
CA GLY A 6 -4.16 -9.49 -4.75
C GLY A 6 -3.53 -8.74 -5.93
N ARG A 7 -3.89 -7.47 -6.14
CA ARG A 7 -3.34 -6.64 -7.23
C ARG A 7 -2.14 -5.82 -6.77
N LEU A 8 -2.13 -5.41 -5.50
CA LEU A 8 -1.08 -4.60 -4.93
C LEU A 8 0.20 -5.43 -4.68
N LYS A 9 1.32 -4.99 -5.26
CA LYS A 9 2.64 -5.61 -5.09
C LYS A 9 3.59 -4.65 -4.39
N CYS A 10 4.42 -5.18 -3.50
CA CYS A 10 5.47 -4.40 -2.87
C CYS A 10 6.56 -4.04 -3.90
N PRO A 11 6.97 -2.77 -4.02
CA PRO A 11 7.97 -2.33 -5.01
C PRO A 11 9.40 -2.80 -4.72
N VAL A 12 9.63 -3.43 -3.57
CA VAL A 12 10.95 -3.94 -3.17
C VAL A 12 11.10 -5.43 -3.47
N CYS A 13 10.10 -6.24 -3.13
CA CYS A 13 10.17 -7.70 -3.30
C CYS A 13 9.27 -8.22 -4.42
N SER A 14 8.47 -7.36 -5.05
CA SER A 14 7.54 -7.68 -6.13
C SER A 14 6.47 -8.74 -5.77
N LYS A 15 6.37 -9.10 -4.49
CA LYS A 15 5.36 -10.02 -3.95
C LYS A 15 4.06 -9.28 -3.68
N ILE A 16 2.95 -9.99 -3.88
CA ILE A 16 1.61 -9.53 -3.53
C ILE A 16 1.54 -9.26 -2.03
N VAL A 17 1.00 -8.10 -1.65
CA VAL A 17 0.78 -7.71 -0.27
C VAL A 17 -0.51 -8.36 0.22
N ARG A 18 -0.43 -9.15 1.30
CA ARG A 18 -1.60 -9.78 1.91
C ARG A 18 -2.21 -8.87 2.98
N PRO A 19 -3.52 -8.98 3.28
CA PRO A 19 -4.18 -8.18 4.33
C PRO A 19 -3.50 -8.27 5.70
N SER A 20 -2.99 -9.46 6.04
CA SER A 20 -2.29 -9.73 7.30
C SER A 20 -0.84 -9.21 7.33
N ASP A 21 -0.28 -8.79 6.19
CA ASP A 21 1.10 -8.33 6.13
C ASP A 21 1.25 -6.95 6.78
N LYS A 22 2.36 -6.77 7.50
CA LYS A 22 2.75 -5.47 8.05
C LYS A 22 3.36 -4.61 6.95
N VAL A 23 2.80 -3.43 6.76
CA VAL A 23 3.18 -2.49 5.70
C VAL A 23 3.36 -1.08 6.24
N PHE A 24 4.17 -0.32 5.51
CA PHE A 24 4.26 1.13 5.60
C PHE A 24 3.54 1.75 4.41
N LEU A 25 2.87 2.87 4.68
CA LEU A 25 2.30 3.74 3.67
C LEU A 25 3.14 5.02 3.59
N ASP A 26 3.74 5.29 2.44
CA ASP A 26 4.51 6.50 2.20
C ASP A 26 3.63 7.71 1.86
N ILE A 27 4.21 8.91 1.92
CA ILE A 27 3.51 10.18 1.60
C ILE A 27 2.88 10.23 0.20
N ILE A 28 3.39 9.45 -0.77
CA ILE A 28 2.83 9.31 -2.12
C ILE A 28 1.89 8.11 -2.26
N ASN A 29 1.35 7.60 -1.15
CA ASN A 29 0.45 6.45 -1.08
C ASN A 29 1.04 5.13 -1.61
N THR A 30 2.36 4.94 -1.48
CA THR A 30 3.02 3.67 -1.82
C THR A 30 3.00 2.73 -0.62
N ILE A 31 2.56 1.49 -0.84
CA ILE A 31 2.53 0.44 0.19
C ILE A 31 3.80 -0.43 0.06
N ILE A 32 4.56 -0.53 1.14
CA ILE A 32 5.81 -1.32 1.20
C ILE A 32 5.75 -2.25 2.41
N HIS A 33 6.17 -3.51 2.27
CA HIS A 33 6.30 -4.38 3.43
C HIS A 33 7.27 -3.78 4.45
N GLN A 34 6.91 -3.84 5.73
CA GLN A 34 7.76 -3.36 6.83
C GLN A 34 9.15 -4.02 6.78
N ARG A 35 9.20 -5.32 6.50
CA ARG A 35 10.46 -6.07 6.35
C ARG A 35 11.31 -5.55 5.18
N CYS A 36 10.67 -5.23 4.06
CA CYS A 36 11.35 -4.73 2.87
C CYS A 36 11.91 -3.32 3.06
N TYR A 37 11.18 -2.47 3.79
CA TYR A 37 11.63 -1.14 4.18
C TYR A 37 12.91 -1.22 5.02
N HIS A 38 12.93 -2.06 6.07
CA HIS A 38 14.11 -2.24 6.92
C HIS A 38 15.30 -2.93 6.23
N GLN A 39 15.05 -3.81 5.25
CA GLN A 39 16.12 -4.47 4.50
C GLN A 39 16.77 -3.55 3.45
N SER A 40 16.04 -2.54 2.99
CA SER A 40 16.48 -1.65 1.90
C SER A 40 16.99 -0.31 2.45
N LEU A 41 17.77 -0.32 3.54
CA LEU A 41 18.34 0.90 4.15
C LEU A 41 19.22 1.73 3.18
N SER A 42 19.73 1.12 2.11
CA SER A 42 20.46 1.82 1.03
C SER A 42 19.55 2.52 0.02
N ARG A 43 18.23 2.22 0.01
CA ARG A 43 17.26 2.87 -0.86
C ARG A 43 16.68 4.07 -0.10
N LYS A 44 16.74 5.26 -0.70
CA LYS A 44 16.05 6.45 -0.17
C LYS A 44 14.55 6.24 -0.29
N PHE A 45 13.94 5.71 0.77
CA PHE A 45 12.48 5.73 0.90
C PHE A 45 12.02 7.12 1.29
N LEU A 46 10.80 7.43 0.89
CA LEU A 46 10.14 8.63 1.35
C LEU A 46 9.76 8.46 2.83
N PRO A 47 9.47 9.57 3.54
CA PRO A 47 8.91 9.48 4.88
C PRO A 47 7.60 8.66 4.84
N PHE A 48 7.47 7.70 5.75
CA PHE A 48 6.22 6.97 5.89
C PHE A 48 5.19 7.83 6.65
N LYS A 49 3.98 7.90 6.10
CA LYS A 49 2.83 8.57 6.71
C LYS A 49 2.23 7.71 7.81
N ASP A 50 2.15 6.41 7.58
CA ASP A 50 1.45 5.49 8.47
C ASP A 50 2.07 4.08 8.46
N LYS A 51 1.83 3.33 9.54
CA LYS A 51 2.36 1.97 9.71
C LYS A 51 1.30 1.06 10.33
N GLY A 52 1.17 -0.15 9.82
CA GLY A 52 0.17 -1.09 10.32
C GLY A 52 0.08 -2.35 9.48
N THR A 53 -1.01 -3.08 9.63
CA THR A 53 -1.33 -4.18 8.69
C THR A 53 -1.96 -3.60 7.43
N PHE A 54 -1.81 -4.29 6.30
CA PHE A 54 -2.45 -3.87 5.05
C PHE A 54 -3.97 -3.78 5.22
N GLN A 55 -4.57 -4.70 5.96
CA GLN A 55 -5.99 -4.63 6.32
C GLN A 55 -6.36 -3.35 7.07
N HIS A 56 -5.51 -2.88 7.99
CA HIS A 56 -5.75 -1.60 8.67
C HIS A 56 -5.66 -0.43 7.68
N MET A 57 -4.73 -0.50 6.72
CA MET A 57 -4.60 0.52 5.68
C MET A 57 -5.82 0.55 4.77
N LEU A 58 -6.34 -0.62 4.35
CA LEU A 58 -7.61 -0.71 3.61
C LEU A 58 -8.70 0.07 4.36
N LEU A 59 -9.03 -0.38 5.58
CA LEU A 59 -10.10 0.21 6.39
C LEU A 59 -9.94 1.72 6.65
N LYS A 60 -8.70 2.20 6.75
CA LYS A 60 -8.40 3.61 7.03
C LYS A 60 -8.44 4.50 5.80
N TYR A 61 -8.12 3.96 4.62
CA TYR A 61 -7.93 4.74 3.40
C TYR A 61 -8.90 4.30 2.31
N PRO A 62 -9.99 5.09 2.09
CA PRO A 62 -11.02 4.76 1.11
C PRO A 62 -10.52 4.62 -0.32
N PHE A 63 -9.42 5.29 -0.69
CA PHE A 63 -8.81 5.16 -2.02
C PHE A 63 -8.21 3.77 -2.30
N LEU A 64 -8.05 2.94 -1.26
CA LEU A 64 -7.67 1.53 -1.41
C LEU A 64 -8.90 0.62 -1.56
N HIS A 65 -10.11 1.15 -1.41
CA HIS A 65 -11.35 0.47 -1.72
C HIS A 65 -11.70 0.87 -3.15
N ASP A 66 -11.29 0.07 -4.12
CA ASP A 66 -11.69 0.27 -5.51
C ASP A 66 -13.18 -0.11 -5.63
N ASP A 67 -14.06 0.81 -5.24
CA ASP A 67 -15.48 0.75 -5.51
C ASP A 67 -15.71 1.59 -6.77
N HIS A 68 -16.04 0.90 -7.86
CA HIS A 68 -16.39 1.47 -9.16
C HIS A 68 -17.74 2.20 -9.11
N ASP A 69 -17.92 3.19 -8.23
CA ASP A 69 -19.15 4.01 -8.16
C ASP A 69 -18.96 5.34 -7.38
N ASN A 70 -18.01 6.20 -7.76
CA ASN A 70 -18.28 7.65 -7.87
C ASN A 70 -17.10 8.43 -8.47
N GLU A 71 -17.42 9.11 -9.57
CA GLU A 71 -16.82 10.33 -10.10
C GLU A 71 -15.56 10.89 -9.38
N GLY A 72 -14.41 10.86 -10.07
CA GLY A 72 -13.52 12.03 -10.00
C GLY A 72 -12.04 11.88 -9.65
N VAL A 73 -11.43 10.69 -9.52
CA VAL A 73 -9.96 10.63 -9.45
C VAL A 73 -9.40 9.51 -10.32
N ARG A 74 -9.14 9.87 -11.59
CA ARG A 74 -8.23 9.12 -12.47
C ARG A 74 -6.85 9.13 -11.81
N PHE A 75 -6.43 8.00 -11.24
CA PHE A 75 -5.00 7.77 -11.05
C PHE A 75 -4.40 7.57 -12.45
N CYS A 76 -3.75 8.61 -12.95
CA CYS A 76 -2.96 8.55 -14.18
C CYS A 76 -1.87 7.48 -14.01
N VAL A 77 -1.91 6.49 -14.88
CA VAL A 77 -0.77 5.63 -15.22
C VAL A 77 -0.10 6.21 -16.46
#